data_AF-L1ING5-F1
#
_entry.id   AF-L1ING5-F1
#
_cell.length_a   1.000
_cell.length_b   1.000
_cell.length_c   1.000
_cell.angle_alpha   90.00
_cell.angle_beta   90.00
_cell.angle_gamma   90.00
#
_symmetry.space_group_name_H-M   'P 1'
#
loop_
_entity.id
_entity.type
_entity.pdbx_description
1 polymer ?
#
loop_
_entity_poly.entity_id
_entity_poly.type
_entity_poly.pdbx_seq_one_letter_code
_entity_poly.pdbx_strand_id
1 'polypeptide(L)'
;MGRARASNANKRLGILFARAVTADVKEASKFRSSYTLDRTGKLSLFRALSAFMPSAIRNECNHVGRQGLTLVEYNKCLEQNGFPKRWLNPKHCNDLKLLDAGWEVLKDFCPAQDLSTLKAKFLLVCQQFHDAWEEDTQFKPSLRKSHTQLRSIGMCITQTELLRDMPKNYL
;
A
#
# COMPACT_ATOMS: atom_id res chain seq x y z
N MET A 1 -14.02 -28.15 -1.64
CA MET A 1 -13.16 -27.66 -0.54
C MET A 1 -13.23 -26.13 -0.48
N GLY A 2 -13.66 -25.56 0.64
CA GLY A 2 -13.74 -24.10 0.81
C GLY A 2 -12.35 -23.48 0.97
N ARG A 3 -12.04 -22.42 0.22
CA ARG A 3 -10.80 -21.66 0.40
C ARG A 3 -10.78 -21.06 1.81
N ALA A 4 -9.65 -21.16 2.51
CA ALA A 4 -9.47 -20.51 3.81
C ALA A 4 -9.64 -18.99 3.64
N ARG A 5 -10.52 -18.40 4.45
CA ARG A 5 -10.84 -16.96 4.43
C ARG A 5 -10.46 -16.34 5.77
N ALA A 6 -10.00 -15.09 5.71
CA ALA A 6 -9.73 -14.32 6.91
C ALA A 6 -11.00 -14.15 7.74
N SER A 7 -10.86 -14.25 9.07
CA SER A 7 -11.96 -14.00 10.00
C SER A 7 -12.45 -12.56 9.89
N ASN A 8 -13.72 -12.32 10.23
CA ASN A 8 -14.26 -10.96 10.24
C ASN A 8 -13.57 -10.07 11.28
N ALA A 9 -13.10 -10.65 12.39
CA ALA A 9 -12.28 -9.96 13.39
C ALA A 9 -10.98 -9.43 12.79
N ASN A 10 -10.24 -10.27 12.05
CA ASN A 10 -8.96 -9.88 11.44
C ASN A 10 -9.16 -8.83 10.34
N LYS A 11 -10.23 -8.93 9.53
CA LYS A 11 -10.57 -7.88 8.55
C LYS A 11 -10.88 -6.55 9.23
N ARG A 12 -11.67 -6.57 10.30
CA ARG A 12 -12.00 -5.37 11.08
C ARG A 12 -10.75 -4.74 11.67
N LEU A 13 -9.89 -5.56 12.29
CA LEU A 13 -8.61 -5.12 12.82
C LEU A 13 -7.74 -4.45 11.75
N GLY A 14 -7.63 -5.07 10.57
CA GLY A 14 -6.90 -4.49 9.46
C GLY A 14 -7.44 -3.11 9.03
N ILE A 15 -8.76 -2.97 8.91
CA ILE A 15 -9.38 -1.68 8.53
C ILE A 15 -9.13 -0.62 9.62
N LEU A 16 -9.28 -0.99 10.89
CA LEU A 16 -9.01 -0.10 12.02
C LEU A 16 -7.54 0.32 12.03
N PHE A 17 -6.62 -0.61 11.80
CA PHE A 17 -5.20 -0.31 11.72
C PHE A 17 -4.90 0.66 10.58
N ALA A 18 -5.42 0.41 9.38
CA ALA A 18 -5.25 1.32 8.26
C ALA A 18 -5.74 2.73 8.60
N ARG A 19 -6.94 2.87 9.17
CA ARG A 19 -7.49 4.17 9.58
C ARG A 19 -6.69 4.83 10.71
N ALA A 20 -6.11 4.03 11.60
CA ALA A 20 -5.31 4.53 12.71
C ALA A 20 -3.97 5.11 12.26
N VAL A 21 -3.34 4.54 11.23
CA VAL A 21 -1.99 4.92 10.80
C VAL A 21 -1.95 5.82 9.56
N THR A 22 -3.12 6.10 8.98
CA THR A 22 -3.23 6.86 7.74
C THR A 22 -4.30 7.94 7.79
N ALA A 23 -4.11 8.98 7.00
CA ALA A 23 -5.11 10.01 6.77
C ALA A 23 -5.71 9.88 5.37
N ASP A 24 -7.02 10.11 5.29
CA ASP A 24 -7.66 10.37 4.01
C ASP A 24 -7.44 11.84 3.63
N VAL A 25 -6.88 12.04 2.43
CA VAL A 25 -6.61 13.39 1.93
C VAL A 25 -7.88 13.87 1.22
N LYS A 26 -8.75 14.54 1.99
CA LYS A 26 -9.97 15.18 1.48
C LYS A 26 -9.68 16.48 0.72
N GLU A 27 -8.53 17.10 0.92
CA GLU A 27 -8.10 18.27 0.14
C GLU A 27 -7.34 17.84 -1.11
N ALA A 28 -8.10 17.46 -2.14
CA ALA A 28 -7.58 17.07 -3.46
C ALA A 28 -6.77 18.17 -4.18
N SER A 29 -6.78 19.42 -3.68
CA SER A 29 -6.18 20.58 -4.35
C SER A 29 -4.74 20.91 -3.91
N LYS A 30 -4.26 20.41 -2.77
CA LYS A 30 -2.90 20.70 -2.27
C LYS A 30 -1.91 19.54 -2.39
N PHE A 31 -2.39 18.31 -2.58
CA PHE A 31 -1.54 17.14 -2.66
C PHE A 31 -1.43 16.63 -4.09
N ARG A 32 -0.20 16.48 -4.58
CA ARG A 32 0.07 15.82 -5.86
C ARG A 32 -0.54 14.42 -5.85
N SER A 33 -1.06 13.98 -6.99
CA SER A 33 -1.57 12.62 -7.23
C SER A 33 -0.57 11.48 -6.98
N SER A 34 0.66 11.80 -6.55
CA SER A 34 1.74 10.86 -6.23
C SER A 34 1.75 10.36 -4.78
N TYR A 35 0.98 10.97 -3.86
CA TYR A 35 0.91 10.54 -2.46
C TYR A 35 -0.12 9.42 -2.29
N THR A 36 0.11 8.29 -2.96
CA THR A 36 -0.71 7.08 -2.79
C THR A 36 0.11 6.03 -2.08
N LEU A 37 -0.45 5.40 -1.04
CA LEU A 37 0.21 4.29 -0.38
C LEU A 37 0.34 3.09 -1.31
N ASP A 38 1.44 2.37 -1.16
CA ASP A 38 1.67 1.17 -1.95
C ASP A 38 0.70 0.06 -1.55
N ARG A 39 0.04 -0.54 -2.54
CA ARG A 39 -0.80 -1.72 -2.35
C ARG A 39 0.02 -2.98 -2.05
N THR A 40 1.28 -3.01 -2.47
CA THR A 40 2.16 -4.19 -2.34
C THR A 40 3.60 -3.73 -2.10
N GLY A 41 4.50 -4.65 -1.74
CA GLY A 41 5.91 -4.32 -1.51
C GLY A 41 6.20 -3.90 -0.07
N LYS A 42 7.42 -3.36 0.13
CA LYS A 42 8.02 -3.14 1.46
C LYS A 42 7.29 -2.08 2.28
N LEU A 43 6.73 -1.06 1.63
CA LEU A 43 6.04 0.08 2.26
C LEU A 43 4.52 -0.08 2.32
N SER A 44 4.00 -1.27 2.00
CA SER A 44 2.57 -1.52 2.03
C SER A 44 2.01 -1.57 3.46
N LEU A 45 0.75 -1.15 3.61
CA LEU A 45 0.03 -1.25 4.89
C LEU A 45 -0.01 -2.68 5.44
N PHE A 46 0.03 -3.68 4.55
CA PHE A 46 0.09 -5.09 4.93
C PHE A 46 1.40 -5.41 5.67
N ARG A 47 2.52 -4.86 5.21
CA ARG A 47 3.82 -5.07 5.87
C ARG A 47 3.87 -4.38 7.22
N ALA A 48 3.31 -3.18 7.33
CA ALA A 48 3.20 -2.49 8.61
C ALA A 48 2.33 -3.27 9.61
N LEU A 49 1.15 -3.74 9.18
CA LEU A 49 0.29 -4.57 10.01
C LEU A 49 1.01 -5.88 10.41
N SER A 50 1.76 -6.49 9.50
CA SER A 50 2.53 -7.70 9.79
C SER A 50 3.66 -7.48 10.79
N ALA A 51 4.32 -6.32 10.75
CA ALA A 51 5.37 -5.96 11.71
C ALA A 51 4.80 -5.64 13.09
N PHE A 52 3.66 -4.94 13.11
CA PHE A 52 2.98 -4.57 14.35
C PHE A 52 2.29 -5.77 15.02
N MET A 53 1.42 -6.47 14.28
CA MET A 53 0.56 -7.56 14.76
C MET A 53 0.66 -8.81 13.86
N PRO A 54 1.71 -9.64 14.02
CA PRO A 54 1.91 -10.84 13.20
C PRO A 54 0.77 -11.86 13.28
N SER A 55 0.05 -11.93 14.41
CA SER A 55 -1.08 -12.84 14.63
C SER A 55 -2.29 -12.55 13.73
N ALA A 56 -2.43 -11.33 13.24
CA ALA A 56 -3.49 -10.94 12.31
C ALA A 56 -3.23 -11.44 10.87
N ILE A 57 -2.01 -11.88 10.57
CA ILE A 57 -1.56 -12.26 9.24
C ILE A 57 -1.57 -13.77 9.07
N ARG A 58 -1.98 -14.23 7.89
CA ARG A 58 -1.96 -15.65 7.55
C ARG A 58 -0.51 -16.14 7.44
N ASN A 59 -0.14 -17.05 8.33
CA ASN A 59 1.12 -17.78 8.26
C ASN A 59 0.85 -19.22 7.78
N GLU A 60 1.84 -19.84 7.13
CA GLU A 60 1.79 -21.21 6.61
C GLU A 60 1.76 -22.27 7.73
N CYS A 61 2.04 -21.86 8.98
CA CYS A 61 1.88 -22.70 10.16
C CYS A 61 0.40 -23.08 10.38
N ASN A 62 0.09 -24.36 10.16
CA ASN A 62 -1.23 -24.96 9.95
C ASN A 62 -2.28 -24.75 11.07
N HIS A 63 -1.90 -24.30 12.27
CA HIS A 63 -2.80 -24.22 13.43
C HIS A 63 -3.22 -22.80 13.82
N VAL A 64 -2.41 -21.77 13.56
CA VAL A 64 -2.68 -20.38 13.98
C VAL A 64 -2.96 -19.45 12.78
N GLY A 65 -2.52 -19.83 11.57
CA GLY A 65 -2.58 -18.95 10.40
C GLY A 65 -3.84 -19.02 9.54
N ARG A 66 -4.68 -20.07 9.64
CA ARG A 66 -5.79 -20.30 8.68
C ARG A 66 -6.80 -19.15 8.58
N GLN A 67 -6.99 -18.40 9.65
CA GLN A 67 -7.93 -17.28 9.73
C GLN A 67 -7.27 -15.90 9.60
N GLY A 68 -5.95 -15.84 9.40
CA GLY A 68 -5.24 -14.58 9.19
C GLY A 68 -5.55 -13.93 7.85
N LEU A 69 -5.23 -12.63 7.74
CA LEU A 69 -5.31 -11.86 6.50
C LEU A 69 -4.18 -12.22 5.55
N THR A 70 -4.53 -12.44 4.28
CA THR A 70 -3.58 -12.40 3.16
C THR A 70 -3.48 -10.97 2.60
N LEU A 71 -2.40 -10.69 1.86
CA LEU A 71 -2.20 -9.41 1.17
C LEU A 71 -3.40 -9.05 0.27
N VAL A 72 -3.90 -10.03 -0.48
CA VAL A 72 -5.03 -9.85 -1.41
C VAL A 72 -6.33 -9.54 -0.64
N GLU A 73 -6.61 -10.28 0.42
CA GLU A 73 -7.79 -10.04 1.26
C GLU A 73 -7.74 -8.66 1.91
N TYR A 74 -6.56 -8.27 2.41
CA TYR A 74 -6.39 -6.99 3.07
C TYR A 74 -6.57 -5.82 2.09
N ASN A 75 -5.92 -5.85 0.92
CA ASN A 75 -6.10 -4.83 -0.11
C ASN A 75 -7.56 -4.71 -0.55
N LYS A 76 -8.26 -5.83 -0.72
CA LYS A 76 -9.68 -5.82 -1.06
C LYS A 76 -10.52 -5.15 0.03
N CYS A 77 -10.21 -5.39 1.32
CA CYS A 77 -10.88 -4.71 2.43
C CYS A 77 -10.64 -3.20 2.39
N LEU A 78 -9.43 -2.75 2.07
CA LEU A 78 -9.11 -1.33 1.96
C LEU A 78 -9.84 -0.67 0.78
N GLU A 79 -9.86 -1.31 -0.39
CA GLU A 79 -10.57 -0.81 -1.57
C GLU A 79 -12.07 -0.65 -1.31
N GLN A 80 -12.70 -1.56 -0.57
CA GLN A 80 -14.11 -1.48 -0.20
C GLN A 80 -14.43 -0.39 0.84
N ASN A 81 -13.46 0.01 1.67
CA ASN A 81 -13.67 0.93 2.79
C ASN A 81 -13.06 2.32 2.56
N GLY A 82 -12.55 2.59 1.36
CA GLY A 82 -11.78 3.78 1.02
C GLY A 82 -10.29 3.54 1.25
N PHE A 83 -9.52 3.47 0.16
CA PHE A 83 -8.08 3.24 0.24
C PHE A 83 -7.38 4.54 0.71
N PRO A 84 -6.69 4.52 1.85
CA PRO A 84 -6.05 5.71 2.38
C PRO A 84 -4.83 6.13 1.55
N LYS A 85 -4.48 7.42 1.65
CA LYS A 85 -3.52 8.05 0.74
C LYS A 85 -2.18 8.40 1.41
N ARG A 86 -2.19 8.75 2.69
CA ARG A 86 -1.01 9.30 3.39
C ARG A 86 -0.74 8.59 4.70
N TRP A 87 0.54 8.31 5.01
CA TRP A 87 0.96 7.93 6.37
C TRP A 87 0.84 9.12 7.31
N LEU A 88 0.41 8.88 8.55
CA LEU A 88 0.45 9.88 9.62
C LEU A 88 1.87 10.02 10.16
N ASN A 89 2.28 11.26 10.47
CA ASN A 89 3.60 11.55 11.02
C ASN A 89 3.56 11.65 12.56
N PRO A 90 4.21 10.75 13.32
CA PRO A 90 4.25 10.83 14.79
C PRO A 90 4.92 12.11 15.32
N LYS A 91 5.78 12.78 14.54
CA LYS A 91 6.43 14.04 14.92
C LYS A 91 5.51 15.25 14.79
N HIS A 92 4.42 15.15 14.04
CA HIS A 92 3.49 16.25 13.81
C HIS A 92 2.34 16.20 14.83
N CYS A 93 2.10 17.29 15.55
CA CYS A 93 1.18 17.31 16.70
C CYS A 93 -0.27 16.88 16.38
N ASN A 94 -0.79 17.24 15.20
CA ASN A 94 -2.14 16.84 14.79
C ASN A 94 -2.21 15.36 14.39
N ASP A 95 -1.14 14.85 13.76
CA ASP A 95 -1.08 13.45 13.34
C ASP A 95 -0.86 12.54 14.55
N LEU A 96 -0.09 12.99 15.54
CA LEU A 96 0.08 12.31 16.82
C LEU A 96 -1.25 12.13 17.56
N LYS A 97 -2.11 13.16 17.59
CA LYS A 97 -3.46 13.03 18.18
C LYS A 97 -4.32 11.99 17.46
N LEU A 98 -4.22 11.91 16.13
CA LEU A 98 -4.93 10.90 15.34
C LEU A 98 -4.37 9.50 15.59
N LEU A 99 -3.05 9.36 15.69
CA LEU A 99 -2.36 8.12 16.04
C LEU A 99 -2.74 7.64 17.45
N ASP A 100 -2.82 8.56 18.42
CA ASP A 100 -3.27 8.26 19.77
C ASP A 100 -4.73 7.79 19.77
N ALA A 101 -5.63 8.51 19.09
CA ALA A 101 -7.03 8.10 18.97
C ALA A 101 -7.17 6.73 18.27
N GLY A 102 -6.37 6.48 17.23
CA GLY A 102 -6.31 5.20 16.54
C GLY A 102 -5.81 4.07 17.43
N TRP A 103 -4.78 4.35 18.25
CA TRP A 103 -4.25 3.42 19.24
C TRP A 103 -5.31 3.01 20.28
N GLU A 104 -6.09 3.96 20.79
CA GLU A 104 -7.15 3.69 21.76
C GLU A 104 -8.22 2.71 21.23
N VAL A 105 -8.43 2.67 19.91
CA VAL A 105 -9.34 1.70 19.27
C VAL A 105 -8.66 0.34 19.03
N LEU A 106 -7.35 0.33 18.82
CA LEU A 106 -6.58 -0.88 18.53
C LEU A 106 -6.19 -1.68 19.77
N LYS A 107 -6.00 -1.01 20.92
CA LYS A 107 -5.52 -1.66 22.15
C LYS A 107 -6.41 -2.82 22.59
N ASP A 108 -7.71 -2.75 22.33
CA ASP A 108 -8.69 -3.79 22.68
C ASP A 108 -8.51 -5.10 21.87
N PHE A 109 -7.83 -5.02 20.72
CA PHE A 109 -7.53 -6.18 19.88
C PHE A 109 -6.16 -6.80 20.17
N CYS A 110 -5.40 -6.18 21.05
CA CYS A 110 -4.05 -6.62 21.38
C CYS A 110 -4.11 -7.71 22.46
N PRO A 111 -3.22 -8.73 22.40
CA PRO A 111 -3.12 -9.72 23.47
C PRO A 111 -2.70 -9.05 24.80
N ALA A 112 -2.87 -9.76 25.91
CA ALA A 112 -2.51 -9.33 27.27
C ALA A 112 -0.99 -9.12 27.47
N GLN A 113 -0.43 -8.17 26.74
CA GLN A 113 0.92 -7.64 26.86
C GLN A 113 0.83 -6.27 27.54
N ASP A 114 1.98 -5.78 27.99
CA ASP A 114 2.11 -4.41 28.46
C ASP A 114 1.73 -3.42 27.35
N LEU A 115 0.59 -2.76 27.55
CA LEU A 115 0.02 -1.79 26.61
C LEU A 115 0.95 -0.61 26.36
N SER A 116 1.82 -0.25 27.31
CA SER A 116 2.77 0.85 27.15
C SER A 116 3.87 0.47 26.14
N THR A 117 4.43 -0.73 26.29
CA THR A 117 5.40 -1.30 25.35
C THR A 117 4.79 -1.48 23.95
N LEU A 118 3.54 -1.91 23.87
CA LEU A 118 2.88 -2.12 22.59
C LEU A 118 2.52 -0.80 21.88
N LYS A 119 2.13 0.24 22.64
CA LYS A 119 1.94 1.60 22.11
C LYS A 119 3.25 2.16 21.55
N ALA A 120 4.36 1.98 22.26
CA ALA A 120 5.68 2.39 21.78
C ALA A 120 6.05 1.67 20.47
N LYS A 121 5.79 0.37 20.38
CA LYS A 121 5.98 -0.42 19.15
C LYS A 121 5.10 0.11 18.00
N PHE A 122 3.84 0.43 18.27
CA PHE A 122 2.92 1.01 17.29
C PHE A 122 3.48 2.32 16.71
N LEU A 123 3.87 3.27 17.57
CA LEU A 123 4.43 4.54 17.15
C LEU A 123 5.74 4.38 16.37
N LEU A 124 6.59 3.43 16.78
CA LEU A 124 7.82 3.11 16.07
C LEU A 124 7.55 2.61 14.65
N VAL A 125 6.58 1.70 14.48
CA VAL A 125 6.16 1.21 13.15
C VAL A 125 5.61 2.37 12.32
N CYS A 126 4.75 3.22 12.89
CA CYS A 126 4.23 4.40 12.18
C CYS A 126 5.36 5.32 11.70
N GLN A 127 6.36 5.59 12.56
CA GLN A 127 7.51 6.43 12.21
C GLN A 127 8.33 5.80 11.07
N GLN A 128 8.69 4.51 11.20
CA GLN A 128 9.51 3.82 10.20
C GLN A 128 8.85 3.81 8.82
N PHE A 129 7.54 3.51 8.77
CA PHE A 129 6.82 3.47 7.50
C PHE A 129 6.53 4.86 6.94
N HIS A 130 6.29 5.85 7.80
CA HIS A 130 6.17 7.24 7.37
C HIS A 130 7.47 7.74 6.74
N ASP A 131 8.61 7.59 7.43
CA ASP A 131 9.92 8.08 6.96
C ASP A 131 10.29 7.43 5.63
N ALA A 132 10.14 6.11 5.52
CA ALA A 132 10.45 5.39 4.29
C ALA A 132 9.48 5.73 3.13
N TRP A 133 8.21 6.03 3.43
CA TRP A 133 7.26 6.53 2.44
C TRP A 133 7.58 7.96 2.00
N GLU A 134 8.00 8.83 2.93
CA GLU A 134 8.40 10.19 2.63
C GLU A 134 9.63 10.20 1.72
N GLU A 135 10.66 9.40 2.03
CA GLU A 135 11.83 9.20 1.16
C GLU A 135 11.40 8.75 -0.25
N ASP A 136 10.60 7.68 -0.35
CA ASP A 136 10.15 7.14 -1.64
C ASP A 136 9.32 8.15 -2.46
N THR A 137 8.57 9.04 -1.79
CA THR A 137 7.81 10.11 -2.47
C THR A 137 8.68 11.29 -2.89
N GLN A 138 9.71 11.65 -2.11
CA GLN A 138 10.64 12.74 -2.45
C GLN A 138 11.56 12.35 -3.62
N PHE A 139 11.96 11.09 -3.74
CA PHE A 139 12.81 10.58 -4.82
C PHE A 139 12.09 10.28 -6.15
N LYS A 140 10.77 10.51 -6.25
CA LYS A 140 9.99 10.36 -7.49
C LYS A 140 9.69 11.67 -8.28
N PRO A 141 10.65 12.58 -8.61
CA PRO A 141 10.33 13.70 -9.48
C PRO A 141 10.08 13.38 -10.97
N SER A 142 10.47 12.22 -11.55
CA SER A 142 10.46 12.12 -13.03
C SER A 142 10.25 10.75 -13.69
N LEU A 143 10.07 9.63 -12.98
CA LEU A 143 10.01 8.30 -13.60
C LEU A 143 8.58 7.73 -13.84
N ARG A 144 7.62 8.60 -14.16
CA ARG A 144 6.36 8.19 -14.80
C ARG A 144 6.17 8.90 -16.14
N LYS A 145 7.08 8.66 -17.08
CA LYS A 145 6.72 8.61 -18.50
C LYS A 145 6.57 7.14 -18.89
N SER A 146 5.51 6.88 -19.65
CA SER A 146 5.19 5.66 -20.41
C SER A 146 4.99 4.35 -19.63
N HIS A 147 3.77 4.13 -19.15
CA HIS A 147 3.15 2.81 -19.29
C HIS A 147 1.62 2.89 -19.47
N THR A 148 1.17 3.80 -20.34
CA THR A 148 -0.21 3.81 -20.86
C THR A 148 -0.23 4.30 -22.31
N GLN A 149 0.27 3.48 -23.23
CA GLN A 149 -0.20 3.49 -24.62
C GLN A 149 0.32 2.21 -25.29
N LEU A 150 -0.47 1.14 -25.23
CA LEU A 150 -0.41 0.03 -26.20
C LEU A 150 -1.71 -0.77 -26.11
N ARG A 151 -2.84 -0.07 -26.31
CA ARG A 151 -4.06 -0.68 -26.88
C ARG A 151 -4.72 0.36 -27.77
N SER A 152 -5.01 -0.07 -29.00
CA SER A 152 -5.68 0.68 -30.07
C SER A 152 -4.79 1.68 -30.80
N ILE A 153 -4.04 1.19 -31.79
CA ILE A 153 -4.26 1.49 -33.21
C ILE A 153 -3.79 0.24 -33.95
N GLY A 154 -4.73 -0.45 -34.59
CA GLY A 154 -4.36 -1.38 -35.64
C GLY A 154 -3.84 -0.58 -36.82
N MET A 155 -2.72 -0.99 -37.39
CA MET A 155 -2.47 -0.95 -38.83
C MET A 155 -1.18 -1.71 -39.12
N CYS A 156 -1.28 -2.61 -40.09
CA CYS A 156 -0.21 -3.36 -40.72
C CYS A 156 0.97 -2.45 -41.10
N ILE A 157 2.18 -2.99 -41.10
CA ILE A 157 3.04 -3.07 -42.28
C ILE A 157 4.19 -4.03 -41.94
N THR A 158 4.27 -5.09 -42.74
CA THR A 158 5.34 -6.08 -42.82
C THR A 158 6.62 -5.44 -43.32
N GLN A 159 7.73 -5.71 -42.64
CA GLN A 159 9.08 -5.36 -43.04
C GLN A 159 9.68 -6.47 -43.90
N THR A 160 9.50 -6.39 -45.22
CA THR A 160 10.38 -7.06 -46.21
C THR A 160 9.97 -6.58 -47.60
N GLU A 161 10.78 -5.70 -48.19
CA GLU A 161 11.21 -5.76 -49.60
C GLU A 161 12.05 -4.51 -49.92
N LEU A 162 13.34 -4.65 -49.60
CA LEU A 162 14.42 -3.97 -50.30
C LEU A 162 14.46 -4.54 -51.72
N LEU A 163 13.98 -3.82 -52.73
CA LEU A 163 14.45 -3.94 -54.12
C LEU A 163 13.73 -2.96 -55.05
N ARG A 164 14.55 -2.26 -55.86
CA ARG A 164 14.22 -1.56 -57.11
C ARG A 164 13.45 -0.23 -56.97
N ASP A 165 14.20 0.87 -57.01
CA ASP A 165 14.28 1.69 -58.23
C ASP A 165 15.22 2.88 -58.01
N MET A 166 16.39 2.83 -58.64
CA MET A 166 17.30 3.96 -58.84
C MET A 166 17.45 4.13 -60.36
N PRO A 167 17.05 5.27 -60.92
CA PRO A 167 17.53 5.66 -62.23
C PRO A 167 18.32 6.97 -62.16
N LYS A 168 19.53 6.92 -62.72
CA LYS A 168 20.15 7.86 -63.68
C LYS A 168 21.64 8.10 -63.38
N ASN A 169 22.46 7.48 -64.23
CA ASN A 169 23.56 8.06 -65.01
C ASN A 169 24.07 9.44 -64.56
N TYR A 170 25.38 9.57 -64.36
CA TYR A 170 26.26 10.44 -65.16
C TYR A 170 27.74 10.16 -64.83
N LEU A 171 28.52 10.03 -65.91
CA LEU A 171 29.98 9.84 -66.07
C LEU A 171 30.53 8.41 -65.97
#